data_AF-A0A961IBB3-F1
#
_entry.id   AF-A0A961IBB3-F1
#
_cell.length_a   1.000
_cell.length_b   1.000
_cell.length_c   1.000
_cell.angle_alpha   90.00
_cell.angle_beta   90.00
_cell.angle_gamma   90.00
#
_symmetry.space_group_name_H-M   'P 1'
#
loop_
_entity.id
_entity.type
_entity.pdbx_description
1 polymer ?
#
loop_
_entity_poly.entity_id
_entity_poly.type
_entity_poly.pdbx_seq_one_letter_code
_entity_poly.pdbx_strand_id
1 'polypeptide(L)'
;REYVHSRPDTICMAHISHMYPQGANLYFIFIARMSDRKEFIEYHRGILDAIQRSGAAMSHHHGIGKLMAPWIQAQLGEREFEVFRTLKRHFDPENIMNPGGTLGLDTADEVRRNFLS
;
A
#
# COMPACT_ATOMS: atom_id res chain seq x y z
N ARG A 1 12.53 5.74 8.16
CA ARG A 1 12.90 7.18 8.14
C ARG A 1 13.97 7.48 7.09
N GLU A 2 14.97 6.62 6.89
CA GLU A 2 16.05 6.81 5.89
C GLU A 2 15.57 7.23 4.50
N TYR A 3 14.63 6.48 3.89
CA TYR A 3 14.10 6.83 2.57
C TYR A 3 13.44 8.22 2.49
N VAL A 4 12.77 8.66 3.56
CA VAL A 4 12.11 9.96 3.59
C VAL A 4 13.14 11.09 3.65
N HIS A 5 14.23 10.87 4.38
CA HIS A 5 15.33 11.83 4.52
C HIS A 5 16.35 11.77 3.38
N SER A 6 16.25 10.81 2.46
CA SER A 6 17.08 10.80 1.25
C SER A 6 16.70 11.91 0.26
N ARG A 7 15.55 12.55 0.46
CA ARG A 7 15.12 13.75 -0.27
C ARG A 7 15.31 14.98 0.63
N PRO A 8 15.94 16.07 0.13
CA PRO A 8 16.06 17.32 0.88
C PRO A 8 14.70 17.99 1.07
N ASP A 9 14.60 18.89 2.06
CA ASP A 9 13.42 19.72 2.32
C ASP A 9 12.11 18.92 2.52
N THR A 10 12.23 17.76 3.17
CA THR A 10 11.08 16.93 3.55
C THR A 10 10.78 17.03 5.04
N ILE A 11 9.49 17.08 5.37
CA ILE A 11 9.00 16.98 6.74
C ILE A 11 8.30 15.64 6.91
N CYS A 12 8.69 14.92 7.97
CA CYS A 12 8.11 13.65 8.36
C CYS A 12 7.65 13.73 9.82
N MET A 13 6.35 13.85 10.02
CA MET A 13 5.75 13.80 11.35
C MET A 13 5.04 12.46 11.54
N ALA A 14 4.96 12.00 12.78
CA ALA A 14 4.22 10.80 13.13
C ALA A 14 3.55 10.97 14.49
N HIS A 15 2.39 10.35 14.67
CA HIS A 15 1.77 10.17 15.97
C HIS A 15 1.13 8.78 16.07
N ILE A 16 0.93 8.31 17.30
CA ILE A 16 0.18 7.08 17.56
C ILE A 16 -1.29 7.48 17.72
N SER A 17 -2.16 6.91 16.88
CA SER A 17 -3.60 7.20 16.93
C SER A 17 -4.39 6.14 17.70
N HIS A 18 -3.94 4.88 17.65
CA HIS A 18 -4.61 3.74 18.30
C HIS A 18 -3.55 2.79 18.87
N MET A 19 -3.87 2.14 19.99
CA MET A 19 -2.99 1.20 20.66
C MET A 19 -3.76 -0.09 20.95
N TYR A 20 -3.08 -1.22 20.80
CA TYR A 20 -3.58 -2.57 20.98
C TYR A 20 -2.53 -3.39 21.74
N PRO A 21 -2.89 -4.51 22.40
CA PRO A 21 -1.91 -5.36 23.07
C PRO A 21 -0.79 -5.87 22.12
N GLN A 22 -1.10 -6.01 20.83
CA GLN A 22 -0.18 -6.53 19.80
C GLN A 22 0.56 -5.43 19.02
N GLY A 23 0.28 -4.14 19.25
CA GLY A 23 0.91 -3.05 18.50
C GLY A 23 0.14 -1.74 18.52
N ALA A 24 0.51 -0.81 17.66
CA ALA A 24 -0.11 0.51 17.59
C ALA A 24 -0.22 1.01 16.15
N ASN A 25 -1.20 1.86 15.89
CA ASN A 25 -1.33 2.54 14.60
C ASN A 25 -0.48 3.81 14.57
N LEU A 26 0.58 3.78 13.77
CA LEU A 26 1.40 4.95 13.46
C LEU A 26 0.82 5.71 12.27
N TYR A 27 0.45 6.96 12.51
CA TYR A 27 -0.07 7.84 11.48
C TYR A 27 1.02 8.81 11.04
N PHE A 28 1.43 8.74 9.79
CA PHE A 28 2.49 9.58 9.22
C PHE A 28 1.92 10.75 8.42
N ILE A 29 2.56 11.90 8.53
CA ILE A 29 2.31 13.08 7.69
C ILE A 29 3.61 13.42 6.99
N PHE A 30 3.58 13.34 5.65
CA PHE A 30 4.71 13.68 4.79
C PHE A 30 4.43 14.97 4.04
N ILE A 31 5.33 15.94 4.16
CA ILE A 31 5.28 17.19 3.40
C ILE A 31 6.58 17.29 2.61
N ALA A 32 6.45 17.43 1.30
CA ALA A 32 7.57 17.57 0.38
C ALA A 32 7.12 18.36 -0.84
N ARG A 33 8.02 19.18 -1.39
CA ARG A 33 7.79 19.82 -2.69
C ARG A 33 8.00 18.79 -3.80
N MET A 34 7.04 18.65 -4.71
CA MET A 34 7.16 17.82 -5.92
C MET A 34 7.07 18.71 -7.14
N SER A 35 7.91 18.43 -8.14
CA SER A 35 7.96 19.09 -9.43
C SER A 35 6.88 18.57 -10.38
N ASP A 36 6.57 17.27 -10.32
CA ASP A 36 5.55 16.65 -11.13
C ASP A 36 4.88 15.43 -10.46
N ARG A 37 3.90 14.87 -11.17
CA ARG A 37 3.15 13.68 -10.72
C ARG A 37 4.03 12.43 -10.63
N LYS A 38 4.97 12.25 -11.55
CA LYS A 38 5.82 11.05 -11.61
C LYS A 38 6.76 11.01 -10.41
N GLU A 39 7.37 12.14 -10.08
CA GLU A 39 8.19 12.30 -8.88
C GLU A 39 7.41 12.00 -7.60
N PHE A 40 6.19 12.54 -7.49
CA PHE A 40 5.30 12.23 -6.35
C PHE A 40 5.04 10.73 -6.25
N ILE A 41 4.68 10.07 -7.36
CA ILE A 41 4.37 8.64 -7.37
C ILE A 41 5.59 7.81 -6.96
N GLU A 42 6.76 8.07 -7.54
CA GLU A 42 7.98 7.31 -7.23
C GLU A 42 8.43 7.51 -5.78
N TYR A 43 8.36 8.74 -5.27
CA TYR A 43 8.66 9.01 -3.87
C TYR A 43 7.65 8.34 -2.92
N HIS A 44 6.35 8.44 -3.21
CA HIS A 44 5.33 7.75 -2.42
C HIS A 44 5.52 6.23 -2.44
N ARG A 45 5.84 5.65 -3.61
CA ARG A 45 6.16 4.21 -3.76
C ARG A 45 7.30 3.80 -2.87
N GLY A 46 8.42 4.53 -2.84
CA GLY A 46 9.54 4.13 -1.99
C GLY A 46 9.27 4.28 -0.49
N ILE A 47 8.38 5.19 -0.09
CA ILE A 47 7.86 5.21 1.29
C ILE A 47 7.11 3.91 1.60
N LEU A 48 6.20 3.49 0.70
CA LEU A 48 5.43 2.25 0.86
C LEU A 48 6.33 0.99 0.81
N ASP A 49 7.36 0.99 -0.02
CA ASP A 49 8.38 -0.07 -0.06
C ASP A 49 9.10 -0.19 1.30
N ALA A 50 9.48 0.94 1.89
CA ALA A 50 10.10 0.96 3.21
C ALA A 50 9.14 0.49 4.32
N ILE A 51 7.84 0.80 4.21
CA ILE A 51 6.81 0.32 5.14
C ILE A 51 6.70 -1.20 5.04
N GLN A 52 6.50 -1.76 3.83
CA GLN A 52 6.37 -3.20 3.65
C GLN A 52 7.61 -3.96 4.11
N ARG A 53 8.82 -3.47 3.78
CA ARG A 53 10.09 -4.07 4.22
C ARG A 53 10.28 -4.08 5.73
N SER A 54 9.63 -3.17 6.45
CA SER A 54 9.68 -3.15 7.91
C SER A 54 8.75 -4.19 8.56
N GLY A 55 7.91 -4.88 7.77
CA GLY A 55 6.91 -5.83 8.26
C GLY A 55 5.63 -5.17 8.79
N ALA A 56 5.50 -3.84 8.65
CA ALA A 56 4.29 -3.13 9.01
C ALA A 56 3.17 -3.41 7.99
N ALA A 57 1.93 -3.41 8.47
CA ALA A 57 0.77 -3.49 7.59
C ALA A 57 0.67 -2.24 6.68
N MET A 58 0.33 -2.45 5.41
CA MET A 58 0.18 -1.39 4.40
C MET A 58 -0.94 -0.39 4.74
N SER A 59 -1.95 -0.82 5.49
CA SER A 59 -3.07 0.02 5.89
C SER A 59 -3.65 -0.45 7.21
N HIS A 60 -3.99 0.51 8.06
CA HIS A 60 -4.79 0.25 9.27
C HIS A 60 -6.28 0.43 8.99
N HIS A 61 -6.67 1.53 8.35
CA HIS A 61 -8.09 1.88 8.16
C HIS A 61 -8.40 2.66 6.88
N HIS A 62 -7.39 3.03 6.07
CA HIS A 62 -7.61 3.77 4.83
C HIS A 62 -8.07 2.88 3.67
N GLY A 63 -8.00 1.56 3.85
CA GLY A 63 -8.13 0.59 2.75
C GLY A 63 -6.87 0.51 1.91
N ILE A 64 -6.94 -0.21 0.79
CA ILE A 64 -5.80 -0.46 -0.12
C ILE A 64 -5.91 0.41 -1.35
N GLY A 65 -7.04 0.34 -2.05
CA GLY A 65 -7.25 1.13 -3.25
C GLY A 65 -6.31 0.73 -4.40
N LYS A 66 -6.35 1.46 -5.52
CA LYS A 66 -5.33 1.31 -6.57
C LYS A 66 -3.95 1.80 -6.14
N LEU A 67 -3.89 2.70 -5.16
CA LEU A 67 -2.65 3.32 -4.72
C LEU A 67 -1.72 2.34 -3.99
N MET A 68 -2.27 1.43 -3.18
CA MET A 68 -1.49 0.44 -2.41
C MET A 68 -1.67 -1.00 -2.92
N ALA A 69 -2.45 -1.19 -3.99
CA ALA A 69 -2.66 -2.47 -4.64
C ALA A 69 -1.37 -3.26 -4.96
N PRO A 70 -0.27 -2.65 -5.43
CA PRO A 70 0.95 -3.40 -5.74
C PRO A 70 1.56 -4.20 -4.58
N TRP A 71 1.30 -3.82 -3.32
CA TRP A 71 1.90 -4.44 -2.14
C TRP A 71 1.00 -5.47 -1.45
N ILE A 72 -0.31 -5.49 -1.76
CA ILE A 72 -1.26 -6.23 -0.92
C ILE A 72 -1.13 -7.75 -1.05
N GLN A 73 -0.80 -8.26 -2.24
CA GLN A 73 -0.66 -9.70 -2.46
C GLN A 73 0.49 -10.27 -1.61
N ALA A 74 1.63 -9.60 -1.55
CA ALA A 74 2.75 -10.05 -0.73
C ALA A 74 2.46 -9.98 0.78
N GLN A 75 1.60 -9.06 1.22
CA GLN A 75 1.18 -9.00 2.62
C GLN A 75 0.19 -10.12 3.00
N LEU A 76 -0.70 -10.49 2.08
CA LEU A 76 -1.72 -11.52 2.34
C LEU A 76 -1.22 -12.94 2.08
N GLY A 77 -0.34 -13.10 1.10
CA GLY A 77 -0.01 -14.39 0.50
C GLY A 77 -0.79 -14.64 -0.79
N GLU A 78 -0.16 -15.37 -1.73
CA GLU A 78 -0.75 -15.65 -3.04
C GLU A 78 -2.04 -16.48 -2.95
N ARG A 79 -2.06 -17.48 -2.07
CA ARG A 79 -3.22 -18.38 -1.90
C ARG A 79 -4.42 -17.64 -1.33
N GLU A 80 -4.17 -16.80 -0.33
CA GLU A 80 -5.17 -15.96 0.32
C GLU A 80 -5.71 -14.92 -0.66
N PHE A 81 -4.84 -14.38 -1.52
CA PHE A 81 -5.26 -13.45 -2.57
C PHE A 81 -6.17 -14.10 -3.62
N GLU A 82 -5.96 -15.38 -3.95
CA GLU A 82 -6.85 -16.14 -4.85
C GLU A 82 -8.27 -16.35 -4.29
N VAL A 83 -8.44 -16.38 -2.97
CA VAL A 83 -9.77 -16.41 -2.35
C VAL A 83 -10.55 -15.15 -2.73
N PHE A 84 -9.92 -13.96 -2.63
CA PHE A 84 -10.56 -12.70 -3.03
C PHE A 84 -10.89 -12.66 -4.52
N ARG A 85 -9.99 -13.15 -5.38
CA ARG A 85 -10.26 -13.25 -6.83
C ARG A 85 -11.43 -14.18 -7.12
N THR A 86 -11.52 -15.31 -6.41
CA THR A 86 -12.62 -16.27 -6.56
C THR A 86 -13.96 -15.66 -6.14
N LEU A 87 -14.01 -14.98 -4.99
CA LEU A 87 -15.21 -14.27 -4.54
C LEU A 87 -15.62 -13.17 -5.52
N LYS A 88 -14.66 -12.37 -6.01
CA LYS A 88 -14.93 -11.33 -7.01
C LYS A 88 -15.54 -11.91 -8.29
N ARG A 89 -14.97 -12.99 -8.85
CA ARG A 89 -15.51 -13.65 -10.05
C ARG A 89 -16.89 -14.26 -9.82
N HIS A 90 -17.15 -14.79 -8.62
CA HIS A 90 -18.44 -15.40 -8.30
C HIS A 90 -19.56 -14.36 -8.19
N PHE A 91 -19.33 -13.27 -7.45
CA PHE A 91 -20.34 -12.25 -7.18
C PHE A 91 -20.40 -11.13 -8.22
N ASP A 92 -19.38 -10.98 -9.05
CA ASP A 92 -19.30 -9.97 -10.11
C ASP A 92 -18.64 -10.55 -11.37
N PRO A 93 -19.29 -11.51 -12.04
CA PRO A 93 -18.73 -12.21 -13.20
C PRO A 93 -18.43 -11.28 -14.37
N GLU A 94 -19.24 -10.25 -14.56
CA GLU A 94 -19.07 -9.23 -15.60
C GLU A 94 -18.11 -8.09 -15.18
N ASN A 95 -17.56 -8.17 -13.96
CA ASN A 95 -16.63 -7.20 -13.39
C ASN A 95 -17.11 -5.75 -13.49
N ILE A 96 -18.37 -5.47 -13.12
CA ILE A 96 -18.95 -4.11 -13.19
C ILE A 96 -18.72 -3.30 -11.91
N MET A 97 -18.55 -3.96 -10.77
CA MET A 97 -18.40 -3.31 -9.46
C MET A 97 -16.95 -2.91 -9.21
N ASN A 98 -16.60 -1.69 -9.65
CA ASN A 98 -15.32 -1.03 -9.38
C ASN A 98 -14.08 -1.91 -9.72
N PRO A 99 -13.83 -2.18 -11.02
CA PRO A 99 -12.70 -2.98 -11.49
C PRO A 99 -11.37 -2.52 -10.89
N GLY A 100 -10.72 -3.43 -10.15
CA GLY A 100 -9.42 -3.16 -9.53
C GLY A 100 -9.43 -2.14 -8.39
N GLY A 101 -10.55 -1.47 -8.13
CA GLY A 101 -10.56 -0.29 -7.28
C GLY A 101 -10.26 -0.59 -5.82
N THR A 102 -10.76 -1.70 -5.28
CA THR A 102 -10.67 -1.99 -3.84
C THR A 102 -9.32 -2.62 -3.44
N LEU A 103 -8.92 -3.68 -4.14
CA LEU A 103 -7.73 -4.49 -3.82
C LEU A 103 -6.75 -4.60 -5.01
N GLY A 104 -7.01 -3.92 -6.13
CA GLY A 104 -6.19 -4.04 -7.33
C GLY A 104 -6.08 -5.46 -7.86
N LEU A 105 -7.19 -6.19 -7.93
CA LEU A 105 -7.22 -7.57 -8.44
C LEU A 105 -6.77 -7.68 -9.91
N ASP A 106 -6.79 -6.56 -10.64
CA ASP A 106 -6.35 -6.34 -12.02
C ASP A 106 -4.91 -5.79 -12.12
N THR A 107 -4.18 -5.71 -11.00
CA THR A 107 -2.80 -5.21 -10.99
C THR A 107 -1.88 -6.17 -11.75
N ALA A 108 -1.25 -5.65 -12.82
CA ALA A 108 -0.28 -6.37 -13.62
C ALA A 108 0.90 -6.87 -12.76
N ASP A 109 1.40 -8.07 -13.07
CA ASP A 109 2.47 -8.72 -12.29
C ASP A 109 3.75 -7.86 -12.24
N GLU A 110 4.07 -7.17 -13.34
CA GLU A 110 5.25 -6.32 -13.50
C GLU A 110 5.32 -5.12 -12.53
N VAL A 111 4.18 -4.64 -12.04
CA VAL A 111 4.15 -3.53 -11.08
C VAL A 111 4.03 -4.00 -9.64
N ARG A 112 3.86 -5.31 -9.39
CA ARG A 112 3.74 -5.85 -8.03
C ARG A 112 5.02 -5.67 -7.23
N ARG A 113 4.84 -5.47 -5.93
CA ARG A 113 5.89 -5.17 -4.96
C ARG A 113 5.90 -6.31 -3.93
N ASN A 114 6.82 -7.24 -4.14
CA ASN A 114 6.95 -8.45 -3.33
C ASN A 114 8.23 -8.37 -2.48
N PHE A 115 8.17 -7.61 -1.38
CA PHE A 115 9.29 -7.53 -0.43
C PHE A 115 9.15 -8.47 0.77
N LEU A 116 8.05 -9.21 0.84
CA LEU A 116 7.80 -10.26 1.82
C LEU A 116 7.94 -11.60 1.11
N SER A 117 8.73 -12.50 1.70
CA SER A 117 9.00 -13.86 1.21
C SER A 117 7.94 -14.85 1.65
#